data_AF-A0A0G2H0L5-F1
#
_entry.id   AF-A0A0G2H0L5-F1
#
_cell.length_a   1.000
_cell.length_b   1.000
_cell.length_c   1.000
_cell.angle_alpha   90.00
_cell.angle_beta   90.00
_cell.angle_gamma   90.00
#
_symmetry.space_group_name_H-M   'P 1'
#
loop_
_entity.id
_entity.type
_entity.pdbx_description
1 polymer ?
#
loop_
_entity_poly.entity_id
_entity_poly.type
_entity_poly.pdbx_seq_one_letter_code
_entity_poly.pdbx_strand_id
1 'polypeptide(L)'
;MGSISERPEAFPNIPPDEGTDIMWDLKVRMTADKSPDKVDLGAGVYRDEQGKYYEIPVVRKVASIQTIGGTGACHIGAVFASQYFQPSSSGPDKRPLDAYIGDPGWPNYGPLFTHAGLNPVFYPYHDAATQTVALDALLAAIAAAPPRSVFVLQAVCHNPTGLDLTRTQWRAVADALAARGHLPFFDIAYQGFGSGLDEDAWPVREFAGRGLEIVVAQSFSKNLGLLENLSEMRERLQKNRKNLHRWLTEELKTPGNWDHILKESGLFSLLGLNPSQVLQLASEDHIHFPTTGRINVAGLTETNVEKLARAVDKIVR
;
A
#
# COMPACT_ATOMS: atom_id res chain seq x y z
N MET A 1 30.74 -15.91 20.14
CA MET A 1 31.55 -14.90 19.43
C MET A 1 32.95 -14.97 20.03
N GLY A 2 33.96 -15.10 19.19
CA GLY A 2 35.34 -15.40 19.60
C GLY A 2 35.94 -14.27 20.45
N SER A 3 36.77 -14.67 21.41
CA SER A 3 37.73 -13.77 22.04
C SER A 3 38.68 -13.27 20.95
N ILE A 4 38.75 -11.95 20.75
CA ILE A 4 39.86 -11.33 19.99
C ILE A 4 41.04 -11.25 20.97
N SER A 5 41.63 -12.40 21.30
CA SER A 5 42.89 -12.46 22.04
C SER A 5 44.11 -12.40 21.11
N GLU A 6 43.90 -12.47 19.80
CA GLU A 6 44.96 -12.44 18.79
C GLU A 6 45.03 -11.05 18.13
N ARG A 7 46.23 -10.45 18.12
CA ARG A 7 46.48 -9.16 17.47
C ARG A 7 46.32 -9.31 15.96
N PRO A 8 45.49 -8.49 15.30
CA PRO A 8 45.43 -8.45 13.84
C PRO A 8 46.77 -7.96 13.26
N GLU A 9 47.36 -8.71 12.32
CA GLU A 9 48.61 -8.33 11.62
C GLU A 9 48.51 -6.97 10.89
N ALA A 10 47.29 -6.57 10.52
CA ALA A 10 47.02 -5.31 9.82
C ALA A 10 47.21 -4.05 10.69
N PHE A 11 47.18 -4.18 12.03
CA PHE A 11 47.27 -3.04 12.96
C PHE A 11 48.17 -3.35 14.17
N PRO A 12 49.49 -3.50 13.96
CA PRO A 12 50.41 -4.02 15.00
C PRO A 12 50.57 -3.11 16.22
N ASN A 13 50.19 -1.84 16.09
CA ASN A 13 50.33 -0.80 17.12
C ASN A 13 49.03 -0.49 17.88
N ILE A 14 47.90 -1.11 17.51
CA ILE A 14 46.66 -0.97 18.29
C ILE A 14 46.71 -2.05 19.38
N PRO A 15 46.85 -1.68 20.67
CA PRO A 15 46.84 -2.66 21.74
C PRO A 15 45.47 -3.36 21.79
N PRO A 16 45.41 -4.66 22.11
CA PRO A 16 44.14 -5.31 22.38
C PRO A 16 43.40 -4.57 23.49
N ASP A 17 42.07 -4.48 23.38
CA ASP A 17 41.25 -3.93 24.45
C ASP A 17 41.28 -4.90 25.64
N GLU A 18 42.00 -4.51 26.69
CA GLU A 18 42.14 -5.30 27.92
C GLU A 18 41.00 -5.02 28.91
N GLY A 19 40.14 -4.04 28.62
CA GLY A 19 38.99 -3.69 29.45
C GLY A 19 37.79 -4.57 29.16
N THR A 20 37.28 -5.27 30.15
CA THR A 20 35.92 -5.81 30.09
C THR A 20 34.92 -4.71 30.42
N ASP A 21 33.91 -4.54 29.56
CA ASP A 21 32.81 -3.63 29.83
C ASP A 21 32.11 -4.04 31.14
N ILE A 22 31.84 -3.05 32.01
CA ILE A 22 31.26 -3.29 33.35
C ILE A 22 29.92 -4.04 33.29
N MET A 23 29.15 -3.90 32.21
CA MET A 23 27.89 -4.60 32.01
C MET A 23 28.11 -6.03 31.54
N TRP A 24 29.17 -6.28 30.77
CA TRP A 24 29.57 -7.63 30.41
C TRP A 24 29.96 -8.45 31.64
N ASP A 25 30.81 -7.92 32.52
CA ASP A 25 31.22 -8.61 33.74
C ASP A 25 30.06 -8.85 34.71
N LEU A 26 29.15 -7.88 34.82
CA LEU A 26 27.91 -8.04 35.57
C LEU A 26 27.05 -9.16 34.97
N LYS A 27 26.87 -9.19 33.64
CA LYS A 27 26.09 -10.23 32.95
C LYS A 27 26.67 -11.63 33.17
N VAL A 28 28.00 -11.78 33.10
CA VAL A 28 28.70 -13.05 33.36
C VAL A 28 28.43 -13.54 34.78
N ARG A 29 28.61 -12.66 35.79
CA ARG A 29 28.33 -12.99 37.19
C ARG A 29 26.87 -13.35 37.43
N MET A 30 25.93 -12.60 36.87
CA MET A 30 24.49 -12.85 36.98
C MET A 30 24.05 -14.16 36.31
N THR A 31 24.70 -14.54 35.21
CA THR A 31 24.44 -15.82 34.52
C THR A 31 24.98 -16.99 35.32
N ALA A 32 26.13 -16.83 35.99
CA ALA A 32 26.73 -17.85 36.83
C ALA A 32 26.01 -18.04 38.18
N ASP A 33 25.33 -17.01 38.70
CA ASP A 33 24.56 -17.07 39.93
C ASP A 33 23.33 -17.98 39.77
N LYS A 34 23.28 -19.07 40.54
CA LYS A 34 22.20 -20.06 40.55
C LYS A 34 21.19 -19.85 41.67
N SER A 35 21.35 -18.81 42.49
CA SER A 35 20.41 -18.50 43.57
C SER A 35 19.01 -18.26 43.01
N PRO A 36 17.96 -18.85 43.63
CA PRO A 36 16.58 -18.54 43.26
C PRO A 36 16.17 -17.11 43.67
N ASP A 37 16.91 -16.48 44.58
CA ASP A 37 16.61 -15.15 45.13
C ASP A 37 17.37 -14.01 44.42
N LYS A 38 18.04 -14.30 43.30
CA LYS A 38 18.84 -13.30 42.57
C LYS A 38 17.96 -12.23 41.94
N VAL A 39 18.45 -10.98 41.94
CA VAL A 39 17.77 -9.82 41.36
C VAL A 39 18.67 -9.15 40.34
N ASP A 40 18.20 -9.03 39.09
CA ASP A 40 18.95 -8.40 37.99
C ASP A 40 18.58 -6.93 37.82
N LEU A 41 19.44 -6.05 38.32
CA LEU A 41 19.36 -4.59 38.15
C LEU A 41 20.43 -4.05 37.19
N GLY A 42 21.02 -4.90 36.36
CA GLY A 42 22.09 -4.53 35.45
C GLY A 42 21.58 -3.77 34.24
N ALA A 43 21.37 -4.49 33.12
CA ALA A 43 20.95 -3.86 31.87
C ALA A 43 19.62 -3.11 32.04
N GLY A 44 19.57 -1.89 31.50
CA GLY A 44 18.40 -1.01 31.48
C GLY A 44 17.30 -1.48 30.52
N VAL A 45 16.84 -2.72 30.71
CA VAL A 45 15.76 -3.34 29.95
C VAL A 45 14.53 -3.45 30.83
N TYR A 46 13.38 -3.04 30.31
CA TYR A 46 12.12 -3.13 31.03
C TYR A 46 11.73 -4.60 31.29
N ARG A 47 11.31 -4.88 32.52
CA ARG A 47 10.93 -6.21 33.00
C ARG A 47 9.54 -6.16 33.65
N ASP A 48 8.81 -7.26 33.58
CA ASP A 48 7.50 -7.40 34.22
C ASP A 48 7.60 -7.65 35.73
N GLU A 49 6.46 -7.79 36.42
CA GLU A 49 6.40 -8.08 37.86
C GLU A 49 7.02 -9.43 38.24
N GLN A 50 7.31 -10.31 37.27
CA GLN A 50 8.02 -11.57 37.47
C GLN A 50 9.52 -11.49 37.09
N GLY A 51 10.03 -10.29 36.78
CA GLY A 51 11.42 -10.05 36.41
C GLY A 51 11.82 -10.58 35.03
N LYS A 52 10.85 -10.92 34.17
CA LYS A 52 11.11 -11.36 32.79
C LYS A 52 11.10 -10.17 31.84
N TYR A 53 11.76 -10.32 30.68
CA TYR A 53 11.67 -9.34 29.61
C TYR A 53 10.21 -9.09 29.25
N TYR A 54 9.75 -7.85 29.41
CA TYR A 54 8.39 -7.49 29.05
C TYR A 54 8.34 -7.13 27.57
N GLU A 55 7.75 -8.03 26.80
CA GLU A 55 7.45 -7.82 25.40
C GLU A 55 6.11 -7.08 25.28
N ILE A 56 6.12 -5.90 24.68
CA ILE A 56 4.91 -5.08 24.52
C ILE A 56 3.90 -5.86 23.66
N PRO A 57 2.65 -6.12 24.11
CA PRO A 57 1.70 -6.98 23.41
C PRO A 57 1.38 -6.59 21.96
N VAL A 58 1.53 -5.32 21.59
CA VAL A 58 1.35 -4.85 20.20
C VAL A 58 2.46 -5.36 19.27
N VAL A 59 3.69 -5.53 19.79
CA VAL A 59 4.85 -6.04 19.05
C VAL A 59 4.65 -7.52 18.67
N ARG A 60 3.87 -8.27 19.45
CA ARG A 60 3.53 -9.67 19.14
C ARG A 60 2.63 -9.86 17.91
N LYS A 61 1.85 -8.83 17.54
CA LYS A 61 0.82 -8.94 16.49
C LYS A 61 1.27 -8.39 15.14
N VAL A 62 2.40 -7.67 15.10
CA VAL A 62 2.89 -7.00 13.89
C VAL A 62 4.33 -7.40 13.64
N ALA A 63 4.56 -8.09 12.52
CA ALA A 63 5.90 -8.33 12.00
C ALA A 63 6.18 -7.31 10.88
N SER A 64 7.16 -6.44 11.10
CA SER A 64 7.54 -5.39 10.14
C SER A 64 8.95 -5.61 9.63
N ILE A 65 9.14 -5.43 8.33
CA ILE A 65 10.46 -5.45 7.68
C ILE A 65 10.57 -4.25 6.75
N GLN A 66 11.78 -3.69 6.65
CA GLN A 66 12.06 -2.64 5.68
C GLN A 66 12.26 -3.26 4.30
N THR A 67 11.71 -2.61 3.27
CA THR A 67 11.81 -3.05 1.87
C THR A 67 12.21 -1.89 0.95
N ILE A 68 12.54 -2.21 -0.29
CA ILE A 68 12.84 -1.21 -1.33
C ILE A 68 11.52 -0.63 -1.85
N GLY A 69 11.00 0.36 -1.13
CA GLY A 69 9.74 1.03 -1.44
C GLY A 69 8.53 0.09 -1.45
N GLY A 70 7.43 0.58 -2.03
CA GLY A 70 6.17 -0.15 -2.11
C GLY A 70 6.24 -1.37 -3.02
N THR A 71 6.99 -1.28 -4.13
CA THR A 71 7.23 -2.42 -5.03
C THR A 71 7.93 -3.57 -4.31
N GLY A 72 8.99 -3.28 -3.55
CA GLY A 72 9.68 -4.29 -2.75
C GLY A 72 8.78 -4.88 -1.67
N ALA A 73 7.93 -4.06 -1.04
CA ALA A 73 6.97 -4.51 -0.04
C ALA A 73 5.92 -5.47 -0.65
N CYS A 74 5.34 -5.09 -1.80
CA CYS A 74 4.41 -5.94 -2.54
C CYS A 74 5.07 -7.26 -2.93
N HIS A 75 6.29 -7.21 -3.46
CA HIS A 75 7.02 -8.41 -3.89
C HIS A 75 7.30 -9.36 -2.71
N ILE A 76 7.88 -8.86 -1.61
CA ILE A 76 8.21 -9.70 -0.47
C ILE A 76 6.94 -10.25 0.20
N GLY A 77 5.90 -9.43 0.34
CA GLY A 77 4.61 -9.90 0.84
C GLY A 77 3.99 -10.98 -0.05
N ALA A 78 4.10 -10.84 -1.37
CA ALA A 78 3.61 -11.83 -2.32
C ALA A 78 4.40 -13.14 -2.21
N VAL A 79 5.73 -13.09 -2.16
CA VAL A 79 6.59 -14.27 -1.93
C VAL A 79 6.24 -14.95 -0.60
N PHE A 80 6.01 -14.18 0.45
CA PHE A 80 5.55 -14.72 1.73
C PHE A 80 4.21 -15.43 1.59
N ALA A 81 3.23 -14.82 0.93
CA ALA A 81 1.93 -15.44 0.70
C ALA A 81 2.02 -16.74 -0.12
N SER A 82 2.81 -16.77 -1.20
CA SER A 82 2.96 -17.97 -2.04
C SER A 82 3.63 -19.15 -1.31
N GLN A 83 4.54 -18.86 -0.37
CA GLN A 83 5.23 -19.87 0.41
C GLN A 83 4.43 -20.37 1.61
N TYR A 84 3.80 -19.45 2.35
CA TYR A 84 3.27 -19.73 3.70
C TYR A 84 1.74 -19.67 3.80
N PHE A 85 1.05 -18.98 2.90
CA PHE A 85 -0.42 -18.92 2.91
C PHE A 85 -1.02 -20.09 2.10
N GLN A 86 -0.99 -21.29 2.67
CA GLN A 86 -1.42 -22.51 1.97
C GLN A 86 -2.94 -22.52 1.68
N PRO A 87 -3.36 -22.90 0.46
CA PRO A 87 -4.76 -23.23 0.17
C PRO A 87 -5.19 -24.53 0.85
N SER A 88 -6.49 -24.72 1.09
CA SER A 88 -7.03 -25.92 1.78
C SER A 88 -6.78 -27.26 1.06
N SER A 89 -6.46 -27.22 -0.23
CA SER A 89 -6.22 -28.40 -1.08
C SER A 89 -4.72 -28.61 -1.31
N SER A 90 -3.98 -29.01 -0.28
CA SER A 90 -2.55 -29.32 -0.37
C SER A 90 -2.32 -30.80 -0.71
N GLY A 91 -2.14 -31.09 -2.00
CA GLY A 91 -1.68 -32.36 -2.55
C GLY A 91 -0.47 -32.18 -3.49
N PRO A 92 0.05 -33.27 -4.11
CA PRO A 92 1.23 -33.24 -4.99
C PRO A 92 1.07 -32.36 -6.25
N ASP A 93 -0.17 -32.02 -6.64
CA ASP A 93 -0.49 -31.08 -7.72
C ASP A 93 -0.72 -29.65 -7.18
N LYS A 94 0.31 -29.05 -6.61
CA LYS A 94 0.22 -27.72 -5.98
C LYS A 94 0.06 -26.62 -7.04
N ARG A 95 -1.18 -26.24 -7.34
CA ARG A 95 -1.49 -25.05 -8.15
C ARG A 95 -0.99 -23.78 -7.44
N PRO A 96 -0.47 -22.76 -8.16
CA PRO A 96 -0.18 -21.46 -7.59
C PRO A 96 -1.40 -20.86 -6.88
N LEU A 97 -1.15 -20.13 -5.81
CA LEU A 97 -2.17 -19.38 -5.08
C LEU A 97 -2.69 -18.23 -5.95
N ASP A 98 -4.01 -18.08 -6.04
CA ASP A 98 -4.61 -16.99 -6.79
C ASP A 98 -4.52 -15.66 -6.03
N ALA A 99 -4.08 -14.62 -6.74
CA ALA A 99 -4.08 -13.22 -6.29
C ALA A 99 -5.13 -12.43 -7.08
N TYR A 100 -6.24 -12.11 -6.42
CA TYR A 100 -7.35 -11.35 -7.00
C TYR A 100 -7.03 -9.86 -6.99
N ILE A 101 -7.05 -9.23 -8.16
CA ILE A 101 -6.65 -7.83 -8.39
C ILE A 101 -7.79 -7.10 -9.11
N GLY A 102 -8.14 -5.91 -8.64
CA GLY A 102 -9.12 -5.05 -9.32
C GLY A 102 -8.62 -4.56 -10.69
N ASP A 103 -9.49 -4.61 -11.69
CA ASP A 103 -9.24 -4.12 -13.05
C ASP A 103 -10.11 -2.88 -13.36
N PRO A 104 -9.51 -1.76 -13.79
CA PRO A 104 -8.08 -1.54 -13.88
C PRO A 104 -7.43 -1.44 -12.51
N GLY A 105 -6.16 -1.86 -12.40
CA GLY A 105 -5.33 -1.73 -11.19
C GLY A 105 -3.95 -1.16 -11.52
N TRP A 106 -3.05 -1.06 -10.54
CA TRP A 106 -1.67 -0.65 -10.83
C TRP A 106 -1.05 -1.66 -11.81
N PRO A 107 -0.57 -1.23 -13.00
CA PRO A 107 -0.19 -2.16 -14.08
C PRO A 107 0.91 -3.16 -13.72
N ASN A 108 1.67 -2.87 -12.66
CA ASN A 108 2.75 -3.75 -12.23
C ASN A 108 2.28 -4.92 -11.37
N TYR A 109 1.02 -4.95 -10.89
CA TYR A 109 0.54 -6.06 -10.06
C TYR A 109 0.64 -7.40 -10.78
N GLY A 110 0.10 -7.52 -12.00
CA GLY A 110 0.11 -8.79 -12.75
C GLY A 110 1.52 -9.40 -12.89
N PRO A 111 2.49 -8.68 -13.49
CA PRO A 111 3.87 -9.17 -13.60
C PRO A 111 4.54 -9.44 -12.25
N LEU A 112 4.33 -8.57 -11.25
CA LEU A 112 4.94 -8.71 -9.93
C LEU A 112 4.45 -9.97 -9.20
N PHE A 113 3.13 -10.17 -9.13
CA PHE A 113 2.55 -11.33 -8.45
C PHE A 113 2.86 -12.63 -9.18
N THR A 114 2.93 -12.60 -10.52
CA THR A 114 3.40 -13.74 -11.33
C THR A 114 4.84 -14.10 -10.99
N HIS A 115 5.73 -13.11 -10.92
CA HIS A 115 7.13 -13.32 -10.56
C HIS A 115 7.30 -13.86 -9.13
N ALA A 116 6.43 -13.46 -8.21
CA ALA A 116 6.39 -13.96 -6.83
C ALA A 116 5.78 -15.38 -6.68
N GLY A 117 5.34 -16.01 -7.78
CA GLY A 117 4.80 -17.37 -7.78
C GLY A 117 3.30 -17.47 -7.46
N LEU A 118 2.54 -16.39 -7.59
CA LEU A 118 1.08 -16.39 -7.53
C LEU A 118 0.48 -16.32 -8.94
N ASN A 119 -0.78 -16.70 -9.07
CA ASN A 119 -1.56 -16.54 -10.30
C ASN A 119 -2.47 -15.30 -10.19
N PRO A 120 -2.21 -14.22 -10.96
CA PRO A 120 -3.10 -13.06 -10.99
C PRO A 120 -4.48 -13.42 -11.57
N VAL A 121 -5.54 -13.04 -10.87
CA VAL A 121 -6.92 -13.15 -11.33
C VAL A 121 -7.55 -11.76 -11.24
N PHE A 122 -8.18 -11.30 -12.31
CA PHE A 122 -8.70 -9.93 -12.37
C PHE A 122 -10.22 -9.91 -12.19
N TYR A 123 -10.73 -8.93 -11.44
CA TYR A 123 -12.15 -8.65 -11.31
C TYR A 123 -12.44 -7.17 -11.62
N PRO A 124 -13.62 -6.83 -12.18
CA PRO A 124 -13.96 -5.43 -12.43
C PRO A 124 -13.95 -4.60 -11.14
N TYR A 125 -13.18 -3.51 -11.12
CA TYR A 125 -13.14 -2.55 -10.02
C TYR A 125 -13.82 -1.22 -10.37
N HIS A 126 -13.83 -0.84 -11.65
CA HIS A 126 -14.45 0.40 -12.12
C HIS A 126 -15.72 0.09 -12.91
N ASP A 127 -16.84 0.68 -12.49
CA ASP A 127 -18.06 0.71 -13.29
C ASP A 127 -18.07 1.98 -14.14
N ALA A 128 -17.83 1.83 -15.45
CA ALA A 128 -17.77 2.95 -16.38
C ALA A 128 -19.13 3.63 -16.60
N ALA A 129 -20.24 2.94 -16.38
CA ALA A 129 -21.57 3.50 -16.56
C ALA A 129 -21.96 4.41 -15.39
N THR A 130 -21.61 4.03 -14.17
CA THR A 130 -21.92 4.82 -12.96
C THR A 130 -20.76 5.71 -12.51
N GLN A 131 -19.56 5.50 -13.04
CA GLN A 131 -18.31 6.13 -12.61
C GLN A 131 -18.04 5.92 -11.11
N THR A 132 -18.32 4.72 -10.62
CA THR A 132 -18.10 4.32 -9.21
C THR A 132 -17.29 3.04 -9.11
N VAL A 133 -16.93 2.66 -7.88
CA VAL A 133 -16.37 1.33 -7.62
C VAL A 133 -17.43 0.27 -7.93
N ALA A 134 -17.05 -0.75 -8.70
CA ALA A 134 -17.88 -1.92 -9.02
C ALA A 134 -17.93 -2.90 -7.83
N LEU A 135 -18.56 -2.47 -6.73
CA LEU A 135 -18.62 -3.21 -5.48
C LEU A 135 -19.20 -4.62 -5.65
N ASP A 136 -20.29 -4.75 -6.41
CA ASP A 136 -20.95 -6.03 -6.61
C ASP A 136 -20.03 -7.05 -7.31
N ALA A 137 -19.20 -6.57 -8.24
CA ALA A 137 -18.22 -7.40 -8.92
C ALA A 137 -17.09 -7.84 -7.97
N LEU A 138 -16.63 -6.96 -7.08
CA LEU A 138 -15.68 -7.30 -6.03
C LEU A 138 -16.25 -8.35 -5.06
N LEU A 139 -17.48 -8.15 -4.56
CA LEU A 139 -18.14 -9.10 -3.66
C LEU A 139 -18.40 -10.44 -4.33
N ALA A 140 -18.78 -10.44 -5.62
CA ALA A 140 -18.94 -11.66 -6.41
C ALA A 140 -17.61 -12.41 -6.59
N ALA A 141 -16.51 -11.70 -6.84
CA ALA A 141 -15.17 -12.28 -6.93
C ALA A 141 -14.75 -12.92 -5.60
N ILE A 142 -15.00 -12.24 -4.47
CA ILE A 142 -14.76 -12.78 -3.13
C ILE A 142 -15.57 -14.07 -2.88
N ALA A 143 -16.86 -14.07 -3.24
CA ALA A 143 -17.71 -15.24 -3.05
C ALA A 143 -17.28 -16.45 -3.93
N ALA A 144 -16.88 -16.18 -5.17
CA ALA A 144 -16.50 -17.21 -6.13
C ALA A 144 -15.08 -17.76 -5.91
N ALA A 145 -14.19 -16.99 -5.29
CA ALA A 145 -12.81 -17.39 -5.06
C ALA A 145 -12.71 -18.65 -4.16
N PRO A 146 -11.75 -19.54 -4.43
CA PRO A 146 -11.43 -20.64 -3.53
C PRO A 146 -11.14 -20.14 -2.11
N PRO A 147 -11.54 -20.85 -1.04
CA PRO A 147 -11.25 -20.39 0.32
C PRO A 147 -9.75 -20.19 0.49
N ARG A 148 -9.35 -19.17 1.25
CA ARG A 148 -7.95 -18.81 1.44
C ARG A 148 -7.21 -18.35 0.16
N SER A 149 -7.88 -17.68 -0.78
CA SER A 149 -7.21 -16.85 -1.81
C SER A 149 -6.68 -15.51 -1.27
N VAL A 150 -5.80 -14.85 -2.03
CA VAL A 150 -5.26 -13.50 -1.73
C VAL A 150 -6.06 -12.44 -2.47
N PHE A 151 -6.41 -11.33 -1.81
CA PHE A 151 -7.05 -10.18 -2.43
C PHE A 151 -6.16 -8.95 -2.30
N VAL A 152 -5.70 -8.41 -3.43
CA VAL A 152 -4.85 -7.22 -3.50
C VAL A 152 -5.72 -5.97 -3.51
N LEU A 153 -5.63 -5.19 -2.45
CA LEU A 153 -6.54 -4.07 -2.16
C LEU A 153 -5.73 -2.78 -2.02
N GLN A 154 -6.05 -1.76 -2.79
CA GLN A 154 -5.49 -0.42 -2.57
C GLN A 154 -6.32 0.27 -1.48
N ALA A 155 -5.68 0.63 -0.36
CA ALA A 155 -6.40 1.15 0.80
C ALA A 155 -7.06 2.52 0.53
N VAL A 156 -6.41 3.35 -0.26
CA VAL A 156 -6.83 4.72 -0.58
C VAL A 156 -6.18 5.20 -1.88
N CYS A 157 -6.73 6.24 -2.50
CA CYS A 157 -6.22 6.88 -3.71
C CYS A 157 -5.94 5.86 -4.82
N HIS A 158 -6.93 5.00 -5.10
CA HIS A 158 -6.77 3.88 -6.00
C HIS A 158 -6.10 4.28 -7.34
N ASN A 159 -4.98 3.66 -7.69
CA ASN A 159 -4.32 3.83 -8.97
C ASN A 159 -4.80 2.75 -9.93
N PRO A 160 -5.47 3.08 -11.05
CA PRO A 160 -5.44 4.39 -11.72
C PRO A 160 -6.68 5.27 -11.55
N THR A 161 -7.75 4.77 -10.93
CA THR A 161 -9.09 5.38 -11.02
C THR A 161 -9.31 6.60 -10.13
N GLY A 162 -8.59 6.72 -9.02
CA GLY A 162 -8.90 7.65 -7.93
C GLY A 162 -10.18 7.30 -7.15
N LEU A 163 -10.85 6.19 -7.45
CA LEU A 163 -12.09 5.77 -6.80
C LEU A 163 -11.81 4.84 -5.61
N ASP A 164 -12.21 5.27 -4.42
CA ASP A 164 -12.06 4.52 -3.19
C ASP A 164 -13.40 4.00 -2.67
N LEU A 165 -13.36 2.83 -2.01
CA LEU A 165 -14.52 2.30 -1.29
C LEU A 165 -14.86 3.20 -0.09
N THR A 166 -16.15 3.40 0.16
CA THR A 166 -16.64 4.04 1.39
C THR A 166 -16.45 3.12 2.59
N ARG A 167 -16.51 3.67 3.82
CA ARG A 167 -16.40 2.86 5.04
C ARG A 167 -17.43 1.72 5.12
N THR A 168 -18.67 1.97 4.70
CA THR A 168 -19.71 0.93 4.67
C THR A 168 -19.35 -0.19 3.70
N GLN A 169 -18.82 0.15 2.53
CA GLN A 169 -18.41 -0.83 1.54
C GLN A 169 -17.17 -1.61 1.99
N TRP A 170 -16.19 -0.94 2.61
CA TRP A 170 -15.03 -1.60 3.23
C TRP A 170 -15.44 -2.63 4.29
N ARG A 171 -16.47 -2.34 5.10
CA ARG A 171 -17.01 -3.30 6.07
C ARG A 171 -17.61 -4.52 5.39
N ALA A 172 -18.41 -4.32 4.34
CA ALA A 172 -18.97 -5.43 3.56
C ALA A 172 -17.87 -6.31 2.94
N VAL A 173 -16.80 -5.69 2.43
CA VAL A 173 -15.62 -6.39 1.91
C VAL A 173 -14.89 -7.15 3.02
N ALA A 174 -14.71 -6.55 4.20
CA ALA A 174 -14.10 -7.21 5.35
C ALA A 174 -14.90 -8.45 5.79
N ASP A 175 -16.22 -8.32 5.89
CA ASP A 175 -17.13 -9.41 6.25
C ASP A 175 -17.04 -10.56 5.23
N ALA A 176 -17.06 -10.23 3.93
CA ALA A 176 -16.98 -11.22 2.86
C ALA A 176 -15.62 -11.95 2.84
N LEU A 177 -14.51 -11.23 3.00
CA LEU A 177 -13.17 -11.82 3.04
C LEU A 177 -12.97 -12.71 4.27
N ALA A 178 -13.44 -12.26 5.44
CA ALA A 178 -13.37 -13.02 6.68
C ALA A 178 -14.16 -14.33 6.59
N ALA A 179 -15.38 -14.30 6.03
CA ALA A 179 -16.24 -15.48 5.89
C ALA A 179 -15.61 -16.61 5.07
N ARG A 180 -14.63 -16.29 4.22
CA ARG A 180 -13.93 -17.22 3.33
C ARG A 180 -12.48 -17.50 3.75
N GLY A 181 -12.02 -16.85 4.83
CA GLY A 181 -10.64 -16.92 5.30
C GLY A 181 -9.63 -16.44 4.26
N HIS A 182 -10.00 -15.49 3.39
CA HIS A 182 -9.09 -14.89 2.42
C HIS A 182 -8.03 -14.03 3.10
N LEU A 183 -6.88 -13.84 2.44
CA LEU A 183 -5.83 -12.93 2.88
C LEU A 183 -6.02 -11.55 2.23
N PRO A 184 -6.42 -10.52 2.98
CA PRO A 184 -6.39 -9.14 2.52
C PRO A 184 -4.94 -8.66 2.44
N PHE A 185 -4.53 -8.26 1.24
CA PHE A 185 -3.21 -7.73 0.94
C PHE A 185 -3.35 -6.26 0.60
N PHE A 186 -3.09 -5.39 1.57
CA PHE A 186 -3.19 -3.95 1.38
C PHE A 186 -1.94 -3.37 0.73
N ASP A 187 -2.11 -2.64 -0.38
CA ASP A 187 -1.13 -1.67 -0.88
C ASP A 187 -1.54 -0.27 -0.41
N ILE A 188 -0.65 0.39 0.32
CA ILE A 188 -0.89 1.73 0.89
C ILE A 188 0.22 2.70 0.48
N ALA A 189 0.22 3.07 -0.80
CA ALA A 189 1.25 3.93 -1.38
C ALA A 189 0.99 5.45 -1.27
N TYR A 190 -0.23 5.84 -0.90
CA TYR A 190 -0.73 7.22 -0.98
C TYR A 190 -1.35 7.73 0.33
N GLN A 191 -1.04 7.10 1.47
CA GLN A 191 -1.53 7.56 2.77
C GLN A 191 -1.20 9.04 2.99
N GLY A 192 -2.23 9.85 3.24
CA GLY A 192 -2.19 11.31 3.40
C GLY A 192 -2.79 12.08 2.21
N PHE A 193 -2.85 11.49 1.01
CA PHE A 193 -3.36 12.13 -0.20
C PHE A 193 -4.87 12.04 -0.38
N GLY A 194 -5.55 11.18 0.38
CA GLY A 194 -6.99 11.00 0.34
C GLY A 194 -7.69 12.02 1.24
N SER A 195 -7.98 11.60 2.46
CA SER A 195 -8.65 12.40 3.50
C SER A 195 -7.71 12.82 4.63
N GLY A 196 -6.60 12.11 4.85
CA GLY A 196 -5.65 12.38 5.92
C GLY A 196 -4.89 11.14 6.34
N LEU A 197 -3.82 11.28 7.13
CA LEU A 197 -2.97 10.14 7.48
C LEU A 197 -3.72 9.06 8.25
N ASP A 198 -4.59 9.44 9.18
CA ASP A 198 -5.36 8.50 10.00
C ASP A 198 -6.57 7.94 9.27
N GLU A 199 -7.27 8.79 8.51
CA GLU A 199 -8.42 8.42 7.70
C GLU A 199 -8.03 7.43 6.60
N ASP A 200 -6.90 7.66 5.95
CA ASP A 200 -6.41 6.86 4.83
C ASP A 200 -5.90 5.48 5.28
N ALA A 201 -5.49 5.35 6.55
CA ALA A 201 -5.13 4.07 7.17
C ALA A 201 -6.33 3.33 7.79
N TRP A 202 -7.51 3.95 7.80
CA TRP A 202 -8.70 3.38 8.45
C TRP A 202 -9.07 1.98 7.93
N PRO A 203 -9.06 1.67 6.61
CA PRO A 203 -9.41 0.33 6.13
C PRO A 203 -8.48 -0.75 6.68
N VAL A 204 -7.18 -0.48 6.73
CA VAL A 204 -6.18 -1.38 7.30
C VAL A 204 -6.45 -1.62 8.79
N ARG A 205 -6.72 -0.55 9.54
CA ARG A 205 -7.02 -0.60 10.98
C ARG A 205 -8.34 -1.34 11.27
N GLU A 206 -9.36 -1.16 10.43
CA GLU A 206 -10.65 -1.84 10.54
C GLU A 206 -10.46 -3.36 10.39
N PHE A 207 -9.68 -3.80 9.40
CA PHE A 207 -9.42 -5.23 9.16
C PHE A 207 -8.59 -5.85 10.29
N ALA A 208 -7.53 -5.16 10.73
CA ALA A 208 -6.73 -5.60 11.88
C ALA A 208 -7.55 -5.63 13.18
N GLY A 209 -8.39 -4.63 13.42
CA GLY A 209 -9.26 -4.53 14.60
C GLY A 209 -10.31 -5.63 14.69
N ARG A 210 -10.73 -6.16 13.53
CA ARG A 210 -11.60 -7.35 13.41
C ARG A 210 -10.84 -8.68 13.59
N GLY A 211 -9.52 -8.64 13.73
CA GLY A 211 -8.68 -9.82 13.92
C GLY A 211 -8.36 -10.59 12.65
N LEU A 212 -8.55 -10.00 11.46
CA LEU A 212 -8.12 -10.64 10.22
C LEU A 212 -6.59 -10.65 10.14
N GLU A 213 -6.03 -11.75 9.64
CA GLU A 213 -4.64 -11.80 9.18
C GLU A 213 -4.53 -10.92 7.94
N ILE A 214 -3.60 -9.95 7.93
CA ILE A 214 -3.43 -9.02 6.81
C ILE A 214 -1.96 -8.87 6.44
N VAL A 215 -1.71 -8.54 5.17
CA VAL A 215 -0.40 -8.05 4.71
C VAL A 215 -0.55 -6.58 4.34
N VAL A 216 0.44 -5.76 4.69
CA VAL A 216 0.45 -4.32 4.36
C VAL A 216 1.76 -3.97 3.66
N ALA A 217 1.66 -3.62 2.38
CA ALA A 217 2.74 -3.06 1.58
C ALA A 217 2.67 -1.52 1.65
N GLN A 218 3.43 -0.93 2.57
CA GLN A 218 3.50 0.52 2.74
C GLN A 218 4.57 1.14 1.84
N SER A 219 4.21 2.18 1.08
CA SER A 219 5.19 2.98 0.33
C SER A 219 5.31 4.36 0.92
N PHE A 220 6.55 4.82 1.01
CA PHE A 220 6.84 6.18 1.42
C PHE A 220 7.27 7.14 0.30
N SER A 221 7.34 6.66 -0.94
CA SER A 221 7.91 7.44 -2.06
C SER A 221 7.11 8.69 -2.44
N LYS A 222 5.87 8.83 -1.93
CA LYS A 222 4.98 9.95 -2.25
C LYS A 222 4.69 10.84 -1.03
N ASN A 223 4.80 10.31 0.19
CA ASN A 223 4.40 11.00 1.42
C ASN A 223 5.55 11.38 2.37
N LEU A 224 6.68 10.64 2.42
CA LEU A 224 7.77 10.94 3.38
C LEU A 224 8.53 12.24 3.10
N GLY A 225 8.61 12.67 1.84
CA GLY A 225 9.35 13.89 1.52
C GLY A 225 8.71 15.18 2.06
N LEU A 226 7.46 15.12 2.55
CA LEU A 226 6.57 16.28 2.65
C LEU A 226 5.59 16.18 3.84
N LEU A 227 5.91 15.46 4.93
CA LEU A 227 4.97 15.25 6.06
C LEU A 227 4.33 16.54 6.59
N GLU A 228 5.07 17.66 6.64
CA GLU A 228 4.55 18.97 7.05
C GLU A 228 3.62 19.61 6.01
N ASN A 229 3.78 19.30 4.71
CA ASN A 229 3.08 19.93 3.60
C ASN A 229 2.03 19.01 2.93
N LEU A 230 1.77 17.83 3.48
CA LEU A 230 0.83 16.87 2.89
C LEU A 230 -0.59 17.43 2.75
N SER A 231 -1.04 18.22 3.72
CA SER A 231 -2.33 18.93 3.66
C SER A 231 -2.37 19.90 2.48
N GLU A 232 -1.34 20.72 2.30
CA GLU A 232 -1.24 21.69 1.21
C GLU A 232 -1.24 21.01 -0.17
N MET A 233 -0.48 19.90 -0.30
CA MET A 233 -0.46 19.12 -1.54
C MET A 233 -1.83 18.55 -1.86
N ARG A 234 -2.51 17.96 -0.87
CA ARG A 234 -3.87 17.43 -1.02
C ARG A 234 -4.85 18.52 -1.41
N GLU A 235 -4.81 19.68 -0.74
CA GLU A 235 -5.64 20.84 -1.07
C GLU A 235 -5.40 21.33 -2.49
N ARG A 236 -4.14 21.36 -2.94
CA ARG A 236 -3.78 21.68 -4.33
C ARG A 236 -4.39 20.69 -5.32
N LEU A 237 -4.37 19.38 -5.03
CA LEU A 237 -5.01 18.38 -5.89
C LEU A 237 -6.52 18.61 -5.99
N GLN A 238 -7.18 18.91 -4.86
CA GLN A 238 -8.61 19.22 -4.86
C GLN A 238 -8.93 20.50 -5.64
N LYS A 239 -8.10 21.54 -5.53
CA LYS A 239 -8.20 22.76 -6.34
C LYS A 239 -8.05 22.46 -7.83
N ASN A 240 -7.08 21.63 -8.21
CA ASN A 240 -6.86 21.23 -9.60
C ASN A 240 -8.07 20.47 -10.18
N ARG A 241 -8.66 19.55 -9.41
CA ARG A 241 -9.89 18.82 -9.80
C ARG A 241 -11.05 19.78 -10.05
N LYS A 242 -11.30 20.68 -9.10
CA LYS A 242 -12.35 21.71 -9.21
C LYS A 242 -12.15 22.61 -10.44
N ASN A 243 -10.92 23.03 -10.70
CA ASN A 243 -10.61 23.89 -11.84
C ASN A 243 -10.86 23.16 -13.18
N LEU A 244 -10.42 21.90 -13.30
CA LEU A 244 -10.64 21.11 -14.51
C LEU A 244 -12.14 20.85 -14.73
N HIS A 245 -12.86 20.44 -13.68
CA HIS A 245 -14.30 20.20 -13.72
C HIS A 245 -15.07 21.46 -14.13
N ARG A 246 -14.77 22.62 -13.54
CA ARG A 246 -15.38 23.92 -13.89
C ARG A 246 -15.20 24.24 -15.38
N TRP A 247 -13.98 24.09 -15.90
CA TRP A 247 -13.71 24.34 -17.32
C TRP A 247 -14.53 23.43 -18.24
N LEU A 248 -14.59 22.13 -17.94
CA LEU A 248 -15.32 21.16 -18.77
C LEU A 248 -16.83 21.36 -18.68
N THR A 249 -17.38 21.69 -17.52
CA THR A 249 -18.84 21.70 -17.29
C THR A 249 -19.48 23.08 -17.42
N GLU A 250 -18.89 24.11 -16.85
CA GLU A 250 -19.47 25.46 -16.78
C GLU A 250 -19.04 26.32 -17.98
N GLU A 251 -17.73 26.36 -18.26
CA GLU A 251 -17.14 27.25 -19.26
C GLU A 251 -17.32 26.71 -20.69
N LEU A 252 -16.95 25.44 -20.92
CA LEU A 252 -16.97 24.83 -22.26
C LEU A 252 -18.23 24.02 -22.53
N LYS A 253 -18.93 23.55 -21.48
CA LYS A 253 -20.10 22.66 -21.60
C LYS A 253 -19.79 21.46 -22.50
N THR A 254 -18.67 20.82 -22.22
CA THR A 254 -18.17 19.64 -22.93
C THR A 254 -19.17 18.49 -22.80
N PRO A 255 -19.52 17.80 -23.90
CA PRO A 255 -20.48 16.68 -23.83
C PRO A 255 -20.05 15.61 -22.82
N GLY A 256 -21.03 14.96 -22.18
CA GLY A 256 -20.82 13.89 -21.20
C GLY A 256 -20.89 14.33 -19.74
N ASN A 257 -20.59 13.40 -18.83
CA ASN A 257 -20.57 13.63 -17.38
C ASN A 257 -19.13 13.61 -16.85
N TRP A 258 -18.73 14.71 -16.22
CA TRP A 258 -17.38 14.94 -15.69
C TRP A 258 -17.32 14.97 -14.15
N ASP A 259 -18.43 14.71 -13.46
CA ASP A 259 -18.54 14.82 -12.00
C ASP A 259 -17.65 13.83 -11.24
N HIS A 260 -17.24 12.73 -11.87
CA HIS A 260 -16.30 11.77 -11.30
C HIS A 260 -14.98 12.43 -10.88
N ILE A 261 -14.50 13.45 -11.62
CA ILE A 261 -13.26 14.17 -11.33
C ILE A 261 -13.26 14.72 -9.89
N LEU A 262 -14.44 15.12 -9.39
CA LEU A 262 -14.64 15.66 -8.03
C LEU A 262 -14.83 14.58 -6.96
N LYS A 263 -15.26 13.37 -7.34
CA LYS A 263 -15.50 12.25 -6.42
C LYS A 263 -14.23 11.42 -6.16
N GLU A 264 -13.28 11.51 -7.07
CA GLU A 264 -12.00 10.82 -7.01
C GLU A 264 -10.99 11.49 -6.07
N SER A 265 -10.08 10.69 -5.52
CA SER A 265 -9.05 11.09 -4.58
C SER A 265 -7.63 10.87 -5.13
N GLY A 266 -6.63 11.44 -4.45
CA GLY A 266 -5.23 11.20 -4.78
C GLY A 266 -4.74 11.80 -6.09
N LEU A 267 -3.66 11.23 -6.62
CA LEU A 267 -2.90 11.78 -7.75
C LEU A 267 -3.55 11.58 -9.13
N PHE A 268 -4.49 10.65 -9.27
CA PHE A 268 -4.95 10.22 -10.59
C PHE A 268 -6.45 10.42 -10.80
N SER A 269 -6.81 10.54 -12.07
CA SER A 269 -8.19 10.60 -12.54
C SER A 269 -8.26 9.87 -13.88
N LEU A 270 -9.35 9.15 -14.17
CA LEU A 270 -9.60 8.54 -15.48
C LEU A 270 -10.58 9.39 -16.26
N LEU A 271 -10.11 10.12 -17.27
CA LEU A 271 -10.95 11.04 -18.05
C LEU A 271 -11.97 10.37 -18.97
N GLY A 272 -12.01 9.04 -19.03
CA GLY A 272 -12.92 8.29 -19.92
C GLY A 272 -12.57 8.41 -21.41
N LEU A 273 -11.43 8.99 -21.76
CA LEU A 273 -10.97 9.12 -23.15
C LEU A 273 -10.43 7.79 -23.67
N ASN A 274 -10.82 7.44 -24.89
CA ASN A 274 -10.33 6.23 -25.54
C ASN A 274 -8.89 6.42 -26.10
N PRO A 275 -8.16 5.33 -26.41
CA PRO A 275 -6.78 5.43 -26.88
C PRO A 275 -6.57 6.33 -28.10
N SER A 276 -7.49 6.34 -29.07
CA SER A 276 -7.37 7.23 -30.25
C SER A 276 -7.49 8.70 -29.87
N GLN A 277 -8.40 9.07 -28.96
CA GLN A 277 -8.54 10.44 -28.48
C GLN A 277 -7.28 10.89 -27.72
N VAL A 278 -6.70 10.02 -26.88
CA VAL A 278 -5.47 10.32 -26.16
C VAL A 278 -4.28 10.50 -27.12
N LEU A 279 -4.16 9.66 -28.15
CA LEU A 279 -3.09 9.80 -29.14
C LEU A 279 -3.24 11.08 -29.98
N GLN A 280 -4.48 11.48 -30.29
CA GLN A 280 -4.75 12.75 -30.97
C GLN A 280 -4.34 13.95 -30.13
N LEU A 281 -4.67 13.97 -28.82
CA LEU A 281 -4.21 15.00 -27.88
C LEU A 281 -2.68 15.10 -27.83
N ALA A 282 -1.98 13.97 -27.92
CA ALA A 282 -0.52 13.95 -27.94
C ALA A 282 0.06 14.52 -29.24
N SER A 283 -0.52 14.19 -30.39
CA SER A 283 -0.01 14.63 -31.70
C SER A 283 -0.39 16.07 -32.06
N GLU A 284 -1.61 16.50 -31.74
CA GLU A 284 -2.14 17.81 -32.15
C GLU A 284 -1.93 18.89 -31.08
N ASP A 285 -2.11 18.55 -29.81
CA ASP A 285 -2.12 19.53 -28.71
C ASP A 285 -0.88 19.45 -27.80
N HIS A 286 0.00 18.46 -28.04
CA HIS A 286 1.18 18.14 -27.22
C HIS A 286 0.83 17.89 -25.75
N ILE A 287 -0.26 17.15 -25.51
CA ILE A 287 -0.72 16.76 -24.18
C ILE A 287 -0.54 15.25 -24.02
N HIS A 288 0.30 14.84 -23.07
CA HIS A 288 0.72 13.45 -22.94
C HIS A 288 0.26 12.83 -21.62
N PHE A 289 -0.43 11.69 -21.73
CA PHE A 289 -0.78 10.81 -20.62
C PHE A 289 -1.04 9.38 -21.15
N PRO A 290 -1.04 8.34 -20.29
CA PRO A 290 -1.32 6.97 -20.69
C PRO A 290 -2.59 6.82 -21.55
N THR A 291 -2.52 5.93 -22.55
CA THR A 291 -3.63 5.60 -23.46
C THR A 291 -4.85 5.01 -22.78
N THR A 292 -4.74 4.66 -21.49
CA THR A 292 -5.87 4.27 -20.63
C THR A 292 -6.74 5.45 -20.21
N GLY A 293 -6.37 6.69 -20.55
CA GLY A 293 -7.08 7.90 -20.14
C GLY A 293 -6.72 8.40 -18.74
N ARG A 294 -5.75 7.76 -18.05
CA ARG A 294 -5.31 8.15 -16.71
C ARG A 294 -4.43 9.40 -16.75
N ILE A 295 -4.88 10.49 -16.13
CA ILE A 295 -4.07 11.69 -15.94
C ILE A 295 -3.42 11.74 -14.55
N ASN A 296 -2.31 12.47 -14.42
CA ASN A 296 -1.76 12.89 -13.14
C ASN A 296 -2.25 14.30 -12.81
N VAL A 297 -3.18 14.42 -11.87
CA VAL A 297 -3.80 15.69 -11.44
C VAL A 297 -2.76 16.67 -10.89
N ALA A 298 -1.66 16.17 -10.31
CA ALA A 298 -0.59 17.03 -9.80
C ALA A 298 0.12 17.84 -10.90
N GLY A 299 0.05 17.38 -12.16
CA GLY A 299 0.62 18.06 -13.33
C GLY A 299 -0.21 19.27 -13.80
N LEU A 300 -1.43 19.45 -13.29
CA LEU A 300 -2.27 20.61 -13.62
C LEU A 300 -1.80 21.86 -12.86
N THR A 301 -1.90 23.00 -13.53
CA THR A 301 -1.61 24.34 -13.02
C THR A 301 -2.71 25.29 -13.45
N GLU A 302 -2.76 26.48 -12.83
CA GLU A 302 -3.67 27.55 -13.25
C GLU A 302 -3.44 27.97 -14.71
N THR A 303 -2.22 27.81 -15.21
CA THR A 303 -1.81 28.21 -16.57
C THR A 303 -2.05 27.14 -17.63
N ASN A 304 -2.19 25.86 -17.27
CA ASN A 304 -2.32 24.77 -18.24
C ASN A 304 -3.68 24.05 -18.23
N VAL A 305 -4.49 24.22 -17.17
CA VAL A 305 -5.78 23.53 -17.03
C VAL A 305 -6.76 23.90 -18.14
N GLU A 306 -6.78 25.17 -18.54
CA GLU A 306 -7.61 25.63 -19.66
C GLU A 306 -7.20 24.97 -20.98
N LYS A 307 -5.89 24.88 -21.25
CA LYS A 307 -5.35 24.22 -22.46
C LYS A 307 -5.83 22.78 -22.53
N LEU A 308 -5.72 22.04 -21.42
CA LEU A 308 -6.22 20.66 -21.36
C LEU A 308 -7.72 20.61 -21.63
N ALA A 309 -8.52 21.42 -20.93
CA ALA A 309 -9.97 21.37 -21.05
C ALA A 309 -10.46 21.68 -22.47
N ARG A 310 -9.87 22.68 -23.14
CA ARG A 310 -10.20 23.02 -24.53
C ARG A 310 -9.85 21.90 -25.51
N ALA A 311 -8.71 21.24 -25.32
CA ALA A 311 -8.30 20.13 -26.17
C ALA A 311 -9.20 18.90 -25.97
N VAL A 312 -9.59 18.61 -24.72
CA VAL A 312 -10.57 17.56 -24.41
C VAL A 312 -11.94 17.88 -25.03
N ASP A 313 -12.42 19.12 -24.89
CA ASP A 313 -13.69 19.58 -25.49
C ASP A 313 -13.72 19.40 -27.00
N LYS A 314 -12.64 19.77 -27.70
CA LYS A 314 -12.50 19.61 -29.15
C LYS A 314 -12.65 18.14 -29.60
N ILE A 315 -12.11 17.20 -28.84
CA ILE A 315 -12.02 15.77 -29.23
C ILE A 315 -13.24 14.95 -28.79
N VAL A 316 -14.00 15.44 -27.81
CA VAL A 316 -15.22 14.78 -27.32
C VAL A 316 -16.46 15.18 -28.14
N ARG A 317 -16.40 16.30 -28.87
CA ARG A 317 -17.45 16.78 -29.78
C ARG A 317 -17.41 16.06 -31.13
#